data_AF-A0A7K5FXS5-F1
#
_entry.id   AF-A0A7K5FXS5-F1
#
_cell.length_a   1.000
_cell.length_b   1.000
_cell.length_c   1.000
_cell.angle_alpha   90.00
_cell.angle_beta   90.00
_cell.angle_gamma   90.00
#
_symmetry.space_group_name_H-M   'P 1'
#
loop_
_entity.id
_entity.type
_entity.pdbx_description
1 polymer ?
#
loop_
_entity_poly.entity_id
_entity_poly.type
_entity_poly.pdbx_seq_one_letter_code
_entity_poly.pdbx_strand_id
1 'polypeptide(L)'
;PTDPVSLQEHGLDFQRLLDASAYKETFRQDMIRWGEEKRRADPGFFCRAAVEGAAQPVWVVSDTRRLSDVEWFRDVYGDVVQTVRVVATEETRKRRNWVFVAGVDDAESECGLDQGVTFDWVITNDGDELSLDQQLEMLLQALRSRL
;
A
#
# COMPACT_ATOMS: atom_id res chain seq x y z
N PRO A 1 27.80 12.40 -7.48
CA PRO A 1 28.34 12.57 -6.11
C PRO A 1 27.62 13.75 -5.46
N THR A 2 26.66 13.63 -4.55
CA THR A 2 26.35 12.73 -3.43
C THR A 2 24.89 13.14 -3.11
N ASP A 3 23.94 12.25 -2.85
CA ASP A 3 23.81 11.59 -1.57
C ASP A 3 22.87 10.37 -1.68
N PRO A 4 23.29 9.20 -1.19
CA PRO A 4 22.39 8.12 -0.85
C PRO A 4 21.74 8.49 0.50
N VAL A 5 20.70 9.33 0.50
CA VAL A 5 19.90 9.61 1.71
C VAL A 5 18.96 8.43 1.96
N SER A 6 19.57 7.26 2.15
CA SER A 6 18.97 5.94 2.18
C SER A 6 19.42 5.29 3.50
N LEU A 7 18.48 5.18 4.45
CA LEU A 7 18.53 4.30 5.63
C LEU A 7 19.65 4.50 6.67
N GLN A 8 20.68 5.31 6.41
CA GLN A 8 21.82 5.49 7.32
C GLN A 8 21.56 6.41 8.53
N GLU A 9 20.55 7.29 8.51
CA GLU A 9 20.30 8.23 9.63
C GLU A 9 19.96 7.51 10.97
N HIS A 10 19.58 6.23 10.93
CA HIS A 10 19.32 5.43 12.13
C HIS A 10 20.09 4.10 12.20
N GLY A 11 21.05 3.86 11.29
CA GLY A 11 21.84 2.62 11.30
C GLY A 11 21.02 1.34 11.05
N LEU A 12 19.89 1.47 10.35
CA LEU A 12 19.00 0.34 10.09
C LEU A 12 19.50 -0.49 8.91
N ASP A 13 19.72 -1.78 9.17
CA ASP A 13 20.09 -2.75 8.16
C ASP A 13 18.86 -3.09 7.29
N PHE A 14 18.85 -2.56 6.08
CA PHE A 14 17.78 -2.75 5.09
C PHE A 14 17.49 -4.23 4.80
N GLN A 15 18.51 -5.10 4.80
CA GLN A 15 18.29 -6.53 4.58
C GLN A 15 17.63 -7.19 5.80
N ARG A 16 17.99 -6.78 7.01
CA ARG A 16 17.35 -7.30 8.25
C ARG A 16 15.92 -6.82 8.42
N LEU A 17 15.59 -5.62 7.92
CA LEU A 17 14.22 -5.14 7.86
C LEU A 17 13.37 -6.00 6.92
N LEU A 18 13.92 -6.58 5.85
CA LEU A 18 13.14 -7.47 4.99
C LEU A 18 12.87 -8.84 5.63
N ASP A 19 13.82 -9.37 6.40
CA ASP A 19 13.84 -10.79 6.83
C ASP A 19 13.32 -11.10 8.25
N ALA A 20 13.43 -10.19 9.24
CA ALA A 20 13.24 -10.57 10.65
C ALA A 20 12.02 -9.91 11.30
N SER A 21 10.96 -10.69 11.54
CA SER A 21 9.69 -10.24 12.16
C SER A 21 9.86 -9.62 13.56
N ALA A 22 10.70 -10.20 14.41
CA ALA A 22 10.94 -9.67 15.77
C ALA A 22 11.77 -8.38 15.80
N TYR A 23 12.72 -8.24 14.87
CA TYR A 23 13.53 -7.02 14.73
C TYR A 23 12.68 -5.88 14.16
N LYS A 24 11.88 -6.17 13.12
CA LYS A 24 10.88 -5.25 12.56
C LYS A 24 9.96 -4.68 13.61
N GLU A 25 9.39 -5.51 14.47
CA GLU A 25 8.37 -5.05 15.43
C GLU A 25 8.93 -4.05 16.45
N THR A 26 10.20 -4.22 16.84
CA THR A 26 10.88 -3.30 17.78
C THR A 26 11.05 -1.89 17.20
N PHE A 27 11.29 -1.77 15.89
CA PHE A 27 11.48 -0.49 15.21
C PHE A 27 10.25 -0.02 14.41
N ARG A 28 9.18 -0.82 14.36
CA ARG A 28 7.99 -0.55 13.54
C ARG A 28 7.35 0.77 13.93
N GLN A 29 7.20 1.03 15.22
CA GLN A 29 6.59 2.26 15.71
C GLN A 29 7.42 3.49 15.34
N ASP A 30 8.74 3.43 15.48
CA ASP A 30 9.64 4.53 15.09
C ASP A 30 9.63 4.77 13.58
N MET A 31 9.63 3.70 12.78
CA MET A 31 9.51 3.78 11.32
C MET A 31 8.17 4.37 10.88
N ILE A 32 7.07 3.98 11.52
CA ILE A 32 5.75 4.56 11.26
C ILE A 32 5.79 6.05 11.60
N ARG A 33 6.27 6.42 12.78
CA ARG A 33 6.34 7.82 13.21
C ARG A 33 7.16 8.67 12.25
N TRP A 34 8.37 8.24 11.90
CA TRP A 34 9.22 8.94 10.94
C TRP A 34 8.55 9.02 9.56
N GLY A 35 7.91 7.93 9.11
CA GLY A 35 7.15 7.90 7.87
C GLY A 35 6.00 8.91 7.86
N GLU A 36 5.24 9.01 8.96
CA GLU A 36 4.18 10.01 9.09
C GLU A 36 4.74 11.44 9.11
N GLU A 37 5.85 11.69 9.81
CA GLU A 37 6.50 13.00 9.83
C GLU A 37 6.95 13.42 8.42
N LYS A 38 7.53 12.50 7.63
CA LYS A 38 7.89 12.76 6.22
C LYS A 38 6.65 13.01 5.35
N ARG A 39 5.59 12.21 5.46
CA ARG A 39 4.36 12.41 4.67
C ARG A 39 3.63 13.72 5.01
N ARG A 40 3.63 14.13 6.27
CA ARG A 40 3.02 15.43 6.66
C ARG A 40 3.78 16.61 6.07
N ALA A 41 5.10 16.53 5.99
CA ALA A 41 5.91 17.57 5.38
C ALA A 41 5.81 17.55 3.84
N ASP A 42 5.73 16.34 3.27
CA ASP A 42 5.70 16.12 1.83
C ASP A 42 4.94 14.82 1.50
N PRO A 43 3.64 14.95 1.12
CA PRO A 43 2.79 13.80 0.79
C PRO A 43 3.36 12.88 -0.29
N GLY A 44 4.14 13.44 -1.23
CA GLY A 44 4.71 12.70 -2.35
C GLY A 44 6.07 12.06 -2.06
N PHE A 45 6.62 12.20 -0.84
CA PHE A 45 7.98 11.74 -0.52
C PHE A 45 8.23 10.28 -0.91
N PHE A 46 7.38 9.36 -0.44
CA PHE A 46 7.50 7.95 -0.76
C PHE A 46 6.96 7.61 -2.16
N CYS A 47 5.92 8.30 -2.62
CA CYS A 47 5.34 8.03 -3.93
C CYS A 47 6.33 8.32 -5.06
N ARG A 48 7.12 9.40 -4.95
CA ARG A 48 8.20 9.71 -5.91
C ARG A 48 9.30 8.65 -5.89
N ALA A 49 9.70 8.20 -4.70
CA ALA A 49 10.68 7.12 -4.59
C ALA A 49 10.16 5.80 -5.17
N ALA A 50 8.86 5.51 -5.03
CA ALA A 50 8.24 4.29 -5.54
C ALA A 50 8.20 4.20 -7.08
N VAL A 51 8.16 5.35 -7.77
CA VAL A 51 8.10 5.42 -9.24
C VAL A 51 9.46 5.75 -9.87
N GLU A 52 10.48 6.03 -9.06
CA GLU A 52 11.79 6.41 -9.57
C GLU A 52 12.40 5.29 -10.42
N GLY A 53 12.72 5.60 -11.67
CA GLY A 53 13.32 4.65 -12.61
C GLY A 53 12.36 3.60 -13.19
N ALA A 54 11.05 3.66 -12.88
CA ALA A 54 10.06 2.81 -13.51
C ALA A 54 9.87 3.20 -14.99
N ALA A 55 9.96 2.21 -15.88
CA ALA A 55 9.91 2.41 -17.34
C ALA A 55 8.85 1.54 -18.03
N GLN A 56 8.22 0.64 -17.28
CA GLN A 56 7.19 -0.27 -17.75
C GLN A 56 5.92 0.52 -18.09
N PRO A 57 5.09 0.05 -19.02
CA PRO A 57 3.85 0.75 -19.39
C PRO A 57 2.74 0.65 -18.33
N VAL A 58 2.82 -0.34 -17.42
CA VAL A 58 1.84 -0.57 -16.36
C VAL A 58 2.58 -0.70 -15.04
N TRP A 59 2.16 0.07 -14.04
CA TRP A 59 2.72 0.05 -12.69
C TRP A 59 1.67 -0.42 -11.69
N VAL A 60 2.07 -1.28 -10.75
CA VAL A 60 1.22 -1.75 -9.66
C VAL A 60 1.85 -1.31 -8.34
N VAL A 61 1.22 -0.32 -7.71
CA VAL A 61 1.62 0.16 -6.38
C VAL A 61 0.79 -0.59 -5.34
N SER A 62 1.38 -1.60 -4.70
CA SER A 62 0.64 -2.58 -3.90
C SER A 62 0.39 -2.18 -2.44
N ASP A 63 1.14 -1.24 -1.89
CA ASP A 63 1.10 -0.89 -0.44
C ASP A 63 0.79 0.60 -0.22
N THR A 64 -0.26 1.11 -0.86
CA THR A 64 -0.82 2.43 -0.52
C THR A 64 -1.61 2.33 0.78
N ARG A 65 -1.27 3.16 1.76
CA ARG A 65 -1.86 3.09 3.12
C ARG A 65 -2.55 4.37 3.54
N ARG A 66 -2.33 5.47 2.82
CA ARG A 66 -2.84 6.80 3.18
C ARG A 66 -3.66 7.38 2.04
N LEU A 67 -4.68 8.14 2.39
CA LEU A 67 -5.43 8.97 1.44
C LEU A 67 -4.47 9.87 0.62
N SER A 68 -3.47 10.45 1.28
CA SER A 68 -2.45 11.28 0.64
C SER A 68 -1.68 10.58 -0.48
N ASP A 69 -1.46 9.26 -0.37
CA ASP A 69 -0.79 8.48 -1.42
C ASP A 69 -1.67 8.48 -2.69
N VAL A 70 -2.96 8.17 -2.50
CA VAL A 70 -3.95 8.09 -3.59
C VAL A 70 -4.17 9.45 -4.24
N GLU A 71 -4.31 10.50 -3.43
CA GLU A 71 -4.45 11.88 -3.89
C GLU A 71 -3.22 12.30 -4.71
N TRP A 72 -2.01 12.00 -4.23
CA TRP A 72 -0.79 12.34 -4.94
C TRP A 72 -0.69 11.64 -6.30
N PHE A 73 -0.99 10.33 -6.37
CA PHE A 73 -0.96 9.62 -7.66
C PHE A 73 -1.99 10.19 -8.62
N ARG A 74 -3.21 10.48 -8.16
CA ARG A 74 -4.26 11.09 -8.99
C ARG A 74 -3.89 12.49 -9.47
N ASP A 75 -3.26 13.31 -8.63
CA ASP A 75 -2.82 14.65 -9.02
C ASP A 75 -1.70 14.60 -10.08
N VAL A 76 -0.73 13.69 -9.92
CA VAL A 76 0.45 13.60 -10.80
C VAL A 76 0.16 12.89 -12.12
N TYR A 77 -0.64 11.82 -12.11
CA TYR A 77 -0.86 10.98 -13.29
C TYR A 77 -2.28 11.10 -13.87
N GLY A 78 -3.23 11.70 -13.15
CA GLY A 78 -4.59 11.94 -13.63
C GLY A 78 -5.37 10.67 -13.91
N ASP A 79 -6.12 10.68 -15.02
CA ASP A 79 -7.12 9.67 -15.37
C ASP A 79 -6.55 8.28 -15.70
N VAL A 80 -5.23 8.13 -15.80
CA VAL A 80 -4.60 6.81 -16.00
C VAL A 80 -4.51 6.01 -14.70
N VAL A 81 -4.68 6.67 -13.55
CA VAL A 81 -4.66 6.01 -12.24
C VAL A 81 -5.94 5.24 -12.02
N GLN A 82 -5.78 3.95 -11.70
CA GLN A 82 -6.89 3.08 -11.31
C GLN A 82 -6.67 2.60 -9.89
N THR A 83 -7.65 2.84 -9.03
CA THR A 83 -7.62 2.46 -7.62
C THR A 83 -8.38 1.15 -7.41
N VAL A 84 -7.70 0.18 -6.78
CA VAL A 84 -8.25 -1.16 -6.54
C VAL A 84 -8.21 -1.43 -5.05
N ARG A 85 -9.39 -1.58 -4.42
CA ARG A 85 -9.51 -1.98 -3.02
C ARG A 85 -9.73 -3.48 -2.93
N VAL A 86 -8.85 -4.19 -2.24
CA VAL A 86 -9.08 -5.60 -1.88
C VAL A 86 -9.75 -5.65 -0.52
N VAL A 87 -10.88 -6.35 -0.41
CA VAL A 87 -11.61 -6.55 0.83
C VAL A 87 -11.78 -8.03 1.12
N ALA A 88 -11.87 -8.39 2.39
CA ALA A 88 -12.29 -9.70 2.84
C ALA A 88 -13.17 -9.53 4.07
N THR A 89 -14.22 -10.32 4.15
CA THR A 89 -15.09 -10.41 5.33
C THR A 89 -14.29 -10.75 6.57
N GLU A 90 -14.75 -10.26 7.72
CA GLU A 90 -14.13 -10.57 9.01
C GLU A 90 -14.10 -12.08 9.26
N GLU A 91 -15.13 -12.81 8.85
CA GLU A 91 -15.16 -14.27 8.93
C GLU A 91 -14.02 -14.91 8.13
N THR A 92 -13.83 -14.50 6.87
CA THR A 92 -12.73 -15.02 6.04
C THR A 92 -11.37 -14.69 6.64
N ARG A 93 -11.19 -13.46 7.15
CA ARG A 93 -9.96 -13.05 7.84
C ARG A 93 -9.70 -13.95 9.05
N LYS A 94 -10.70 -14.17 9.90
CA LYS A 94 -10.60 -15.07 11.08
C LYS A 94 -10.24 -16.50 10.69
N ARG A 95 -10.81 -17.05 9.60
CA ARG A 95 -10.44 -18.38 9.07
C ARG A 95 -8.97 -18.45 8.64
N ARG A 96 -8.37 -17.32 8.27
CA ARG A 96 -6.93 -17.18 7.92
C ARG A 96 -6.07 -16.86 9.15
N ASN A 97 -6.55 -17.14 10.35
CA ASN A 97 -5.89 -16.87 11.63
C ASN A 97 -5.65 -15.37 11.91
N TRP A 98 -6.41 -14.48 11.28
CA TRP A 98 -6.40 -13.08 11.70
C TRP A 98 -7.13 -12.93 13.03
N VAL A 99 -6.45 -12.30 13.99
CA VAL A 99 -6.98 -11.93 15.29
C VAL A 99 -6.90 -10.41 15.36
N PHE A 100 -8.03 -9.75 15.62
CA PHE A 100 -8.06 -8.30 15.78
C PHE A 100 -7.18 -7.88 16.97
N VAL A 101 -6.25 -6.98 16.72
CA VAL A 101 -5.39 -6.36 17.72
C VAL A 101 -5.71 -4.87 17.78
N ALA A 102 -6.38 -4.45 18.86
CA ALA A 102 -6.64 -3.04 19.13
C ALA A 102 -5.33 -2.25 19.25
N GLY A 103 -5.27 -1.08 18.63
CA GLY A 103 -4.08 -0.25 18.45
C GLY A 103 -3.21 -0.61 17.22
N VAL A 104 -3.51 -1.70 16.51
CA VAL A 104 -2.81 -2.11 15.27
C VAL A 104 -3.78 -2.15 14.10
N ASP A 105 -4.86 -2.93 14.21
CA ASP A 105 -5.86 -3.09 13.15
C ASP A 105 -6.83 -1.91 13.01
N ASP A 106 -6.94 -1.06 14.04
CA ASP A 106 -7.74 0.18 14.06
C ASP A 106 -6.86 1.45 13.95
N ALA A 107 -5.54 1.28 13.81
CA ALA A 107 -4.63 2.39 13.62
C ALA A 107 -4.78 2.97 12.21
N GLU A 108 -4.44 4.26 12.05
CA GLU A 108 -4.46 4.94 10.76
C GLU A 108 -3.62 4.20 9.69
N SER A 109 -2.55 3.47 10.10
CA SER A 109 -1.76 2.54 9.27
C SER A 109 -2.55 1.48 8.51
N GLU A 110 -3.72 1.09 9.01
CA GLU A 110 -4.54 0.03 8.44
C GLU A 110 -5.92 0.55 7.97
N CYS A 111 -6.47 1.59 8.63
CA CYS A 111 -7.79 2.17 8.30
C CYS A 111 -7.75 3.46 7.46
N GLY A 112 -6.56 3.98 7.11
CA GLY A 112 -6.40 5.29 6.46
C GLY A 112 -7.02 5.45 5.07
N LEU A 113 -7.60 4.37 4.53
CA LEU A 113 -8.28 4.33 3.23
C LEU A 113 -9.74 3.83 3.33
N ASP A 114 -10.27 3.63 4.55
CA ASP A 114 -11.63 3.16 4.77
C ASP A 114 -12.68 4.24 4.47
N GLN A 115 -12.25 5.51 4.46
CA GLN A 115 -13.06 6.68 4.13
C GLN A 115 -12.28 7.64 3.23
N GLY A 116 -12.98 8.43 2.42
CA GLY A 116 -12.37 9.50 1.61
C GLY A 116 -11.82 9.07 0.25
N VAL A 117 -11.77 7.77 -0.06
CA VAL A 117 -11.41 7.28 -1.39
C VAL A 117 -12.59 6.59 -2.06
N THR A 118 -13.01 7.12 -3.21
CA THR A 118 -13.83 6.37 -4.16
C THR A 118 -12.92 5.45 -4.96
N PHE A 119 -13.05 4.15 -4.76
CA PHE A 119 -12.28 3.16 -5.51
C PHE A 119 -12.93 2.84 -6.85
N ASP A 120 -12.12 2.71 -7.90
CA ASP A 120 -12.60 2.32 -9.23
C ASP A 120 -13.00 0.85 -9.27
N TRP A 121 -12.31 0.02 -8.48
CA TRP A 121 -12.54 -1.41 -8.36
C TRP A 121 -12.52 -1.84 -6.90
N VAL A 122 -13.44 -2.72 -6.54
CA VAL A 122 -13.43 -3.42 -5.24
C VAL A 122 -13.38 -4.92 -5.53
N ILE A 123 -12.34 -5.59 -5.06
CA ILE A 123 -12.12 -7.03 -5.22
C ILE A 123 -12.37 -7.71 -3.89
N THR A 124 -13.33 -8.63 -3.86
CA THR A 124 -13.69 -9.41 -2.67
C THR A 124 -12.93 -10.73 -2.65
N ASN A 125 -12.13 -10.94 -1.61
CA ASN A 125 -11.30 -12.13 -1.39
C ASN A 125 -11.82 -12.93 -0.19
N ASP A 126 -13.01 -13.50 -0.33
CA ASP A 126 -13.69 -14.30 0.71
C ASP A 126 -13.35 -15.81 0.68
N GLY A 127 -12.34 -16.19 -0.10
CA GLY A 127 -11.85 -17.57 -0.19
C GLY A 127 -12.53 -18.43 -1.26
N ASP A 128 -13.40 -17.85 -2.09
CA ASP A 128 -13.86 -18.46 -3.34
C ASP A 128 -12.87 -18.10 -4.47
N GLU A 129 -12.02 -19.06 -4.84
CA GLU A 129 -11.00 -18.89 -5.87
C GLU A 129 -11.61 -18.59 -7.25
N LEU A 130 -12.72 -19.24 -7.60
CA LEU A 130 -13.37 -19.04 -8.90
C LEU A 130 -13.95 -17.63 -9.00
N SER A 131 -14.59 -17.16 -7.93
CA SER A 131 -15.10 -15.78 -7.85
C SER A 131 -13.96 -14.76 -7.89
N LEU A 132 -12.86 -15.02 -7.20
CA LEU A 132 -11.69 -14.13 -7.22
C LEU A 132 -11.07 -14.05 -8.61
N ASP A 133 -10.87 -15.19 -9.28
CA ASP A 133 -10.31 -15.25 -10.63
C ASP A 133 -11.19 -14.50 -11.64
N GLN A 134 -12.51 -14.65 -11.56
CA GLN A 134 -13.45 -13.90 -12.41
C GLN A 134 -13.35 -12.39 -12.20
N GLN A 135 -13.26 -11.94 -10.95
CA GLN A 135 -13.09 -10.52 -10.63
C GLN A 135 -11.76 -9.97 -11.17
N LEU A 136 -10.68 -10.72 -11.04
CA LEU A 136 -9.37 -10.36 -11.58
C LEU A 136 -9.37 -10.32 -13.10
N GLU A 137 -10.04 -11.28 -13.76
CA GLU A 137 -10.14 -11.31 -15.21
C GLU A 137 -10.92 -10.11 -15.74
N MET A 138 -12.03 -9.72 -15.11
CA MET A 138 -12.78 -8.51 -15.46
C MET A 138 -11.92 -7.24 -15.32
N LEU A 139 -11.18 -7.12 -14.21
CA LEU A 139 -10.25 -6.01 -14.00
C LEU A 139 -9.18 -5.97 -15.10
N LEU A 140 -8.55 -7.10 -15.40
CA LEU A 140 -7.52 -7.19 -16.43
C LEU A 140 -8.05 -6.83 -17.82
N GLN A 141 -9.26 -7.29 -18.18
CA GLN A 141 -9.90 -6.94 -19.45
C GLN A 141 -10.18 -5.43 -19.54
N ALA A 142 -10.68 -4.82 -18.46
CA ALA A 142 -10.96 -3.39 -18.41
C ALA A 142 -9.69 -2.52 -18.41
N LEU A 143 -8.58 -2.99 -17.83
CA LEU A 143 -7.30 -2.29 -17.91
C LEU A 143 -6.69 -2.40 -19.31
N ARG A 144 -6.77 -3.57 -19.94
CA ARG A 144 -6.26 -3.79 -21.30
C ARG A 144 -6.95 -2.94 -22.36
N SER A 145 -8.23 -2.61 -22.19
CA SER A 145 -8.96 -1.75 -23.14
C SER A 145 -8.54 -0.27 -23.08
N ARG A 146 -7.74 0.10 -22.08
CA ARG A 146 -7.24 1.47 -21.85
C ARG A 146 -5.77 1.65 -22.22
N LEU A 147 -5.08 0.56 -22.61
CA LEU A 147 -3.71 0.54 -23.11
C LEU A 147 -3.70 0.65 -24.64
#